data_AF-A0A8B3GMI6-F1
#
_entry.id   AF-A0A8B3GMI6-F1
#
_cell.length_a   1.000
_cell.length_b   1.000
_cell.length_c   1.000
_cell.angle_alpha   90.00
_cell.angle_beta   90.00
_cell.angle_gamma   90.00
#
_symmetry.space_group_name_H-M   'P 1'
#
loop_
_entity.id
_entity.type
_entity.pdbx_description
1 polymer ?
#
loop_
_entity_poly.entity_id
_entity_poly.type
_entity_poly.pdbx_seq_one_letter_code
_entity_poly.pdbx_strand_id
1 'polypeptide(L)'
;MRNNGNIILIGDGAIGSSYAFNCLTTGVGQSLGIIDVNEKRVQGDVEDLSDALPYTSQKNIYAASYEDCKYADIIVITAGIAQKPGQTRLQLLAINAKIMKEITHNIMASGFNGFILVASNPVDVLAELVLQESGLARNQVLGSGTALDSARLRSEIGLRYNVDARIVHGYIMGEHGDSEFPVWDYTNIGGKPILDWIPKDRQDTDLPDISERVKTAAYGIIEKKGATFYGIAASLTRLTSAFLNDDRAAFAMSVHLEGEYGLSGVSPSVYR
;
A
#
# COMPACT_ATOMS: atom_id res chain seq x y z
N MET A 1 12.02 -7.56 18.40
CA MET A 1 12.61 -8.32 17.28
C MET A 1 13.76 -7.51 16.74
N ARG A 2 14.91 -8.13 16.41
CA ARG A 2 15.95 -7.41 15.65
C ARG A 2 15.45 -7.34 14.22
N ASN A 3 15.07 -6.15 13.77
CA ASN A 3 14.61 -5.93 12.41
C ASN A 3 15.85 -5.86 11.52
N ASN A 4 16.16 -6.94 10.81
CA ASN A 4 17.34 -6.99 9.94
C ASN A 4 17.09 -6.29 8.61
N GLY A 5 15.86 -5.84 8.35
CA GLY A 5 15.48 -5.19 7.12
C GLY A 5 15.30 -6.18 5.96
N ASN A 6 14.91 -7.41 6.26
CA ASN A 6 14.66 -8.45 5.26
C ASN A 6 13.24 -8.32 4.71
N ILE A 7 13.14 -7.96 3.44
CA ILE A 7 11.89 -7.78 2.71
C ILE A 7 11.72 -8.96 1.75
N ILE A 8 10.54 -9.58 1.73
CA ILE A 8 10.12 -10.46 0.64
C ILE A 8 8.97 -9.80 -0.10
N LEU A 9 9.14 -9.59 -1.40
CA LEU A 9 8.11 -9.11 -2.32
C LEU A 9 7.48 -10.30 -3.03
N ILE A 10 6.15 -10.42 -2.97
CA ILE A 10 5.40 -11.46 -3.70
C ILE A 10 4.53 -10.79 -4.76
N GLY A 11 4.91 -10.94 -6.02
CA GLY A 11 4.28 -10.35 -7.20
C GLY A 11 5.15 -9.30 -7.88
N ASP A 12 5.83 -9.69 -8.93
CA ASP A 12 6.83 -8.88 -9.63
C ASP A 12 6.22 -8.04 -10.77
N GLY A 13 4.94 -7.69 -10.70
CA GLY A 13 4.30 -6.80 -11.68
C GLY A 13 4.83 -5.36 -11.62
N ALA A 14 4.23 -4.45 -12.41
CA ALA A 14 4.66 -3.04 -12.45
C ALA A 14 4.69 -2.36 -11.07
N ILE A 15 3.77 -2.72 -10.17
CA ILE A 15 3.76 -2.23 -8.78
C ILE A 15 4.94 -2.79 -7.99
N GLY A 16 5.14 -4.12 -8.03
CA GLY A 16 6.20 -4.80 -7.28
C GLY A 16 7.59 -4.35 -7.70
N SER A 17 7.86 -4.36 -9.01
CA SER A 17 9.12 -3.89 -9.60
C SER A 17 9.40 -2.41 -9.25
N SER A 18 8.38 -1.54 -9.34
CA SER A 18 8.52 -0.13 -8.93
C SER A 18 8.75 0.03 -7.43
N TYR A 19 8.16 -0.83 -6.60
CA TYR A 19 8.38 -0.85 -5.15
C TYR A 19 9.81 -1.30 -4.82
N ALA A 20 10.29 -2.35 -5.50
CA ALA A 20 11.66 -2.85 -5.37
C ALA A 20 12.68 -1.75 -5.71
N PHE A 21 12.49 -1.07 -6.84
CA PHE A 21 13.32 0.05 -7.26
C PHE A 21 13.26 1.25 -6.29
N ASN A 22 12.08 1.56 -5.74
CA ASN A 22 11.96 2.60 -4.70
C ASN A 22 12.69 2.21 -3.41
N CYS A 23 12.59 0.95 -2.95
CA CYS A 23 13.32 0.48 -1.77
C CYS A 23 14.84 0.58 -1.96
N LEU A 24 15.32 0.34 -3.17
CA LEU A 24 16.72 0.49 -3.54
C LEU A 24 17.19 1.95 -3.49
N THR A 25 16.48 2.84 -4.20
CA THR A 25 16.84 4.26 -4.32
C THR A 25 16.65 5.05 -3.02
N THR A 26 15.74 4.63 -2.15
CA THR A 26 15.49 5.26 -0.84
C THR A 26 16.18 4.58 0.34
N GLY A 27 16.91 3.48 0.10
CA GLY A 27 17.65 2.77 1.14
C GLY A 27 16.82 2.00 2.15
N VAL A 28 15.57 1.65 1.82
CA VAL A 28 14.66 0.91 2.70
C VAL A 28 14.98 -0.59 2.66
N GLY A 29 15.28 -1.17 3.83
CA GLY A 29 15.66 -2.59 3.98
C GLY A 29 17.11 -2.90 3.61
N GLN A 30 17.63 -4.03 4.09
CA GLN A 30 18.98 -4.53 3.80
C GLN A 30 18.99 -5.67 2.79
N SER A 31 17.88 -6.42 2.71
CA SER A 31 17.72 -7.51 1.75
C SER A 31 16.32 -7.47 1.14
N LEU A 32 16.24 -7.78 -0.16
CA LEU A 32 15.00 -7.83 -0.92
C LEU A 32 14.97 -9.10 -1.77
N GLY A 33 14.18 -10.07 -1.34
CA GLY A 33 13.87 -11.25 -2.14
C GLY A 33 12.58 -11.04 -2.94
N ILE A 34 12.55 -11.47 -4.21
CA ILE A 34 11.37 -11.31 -5.08
C ILE A 34 10.85 -12.69 -5.47
N ILE A 35 9.55 -12.91 -5.28
CA ILE A 35 8.81 -14.14 -5.63
C ILE A 35 7.74 -13.78 -6.66
N ASP A 36 7.74 -14.47 -7.79
CA ASP A 36 6.64 -14.44 -8.77
C ASP A 36 6.55 -15.78 -9.47
N VAL A 37 5.37 -16.11 -9.99
CA VAL A 37 5.17 -17.32 -10.81
C VAL A 37 5.96 -17.26 -12.12
N ASN A 38 6.30 -16.05 -12.59
CA ASN A 38 7.16 -15.83 -13.74
C ASN A 38 8.62 -15.67 -13.31
N GLU A 39 9.29 -16.79 -13.03
CA GLU A 39 10.69 -16.83 -12.57
C GLU A 39 11.66 -16.11 -13.52
N LYS A 40 11.43 -16.18 -14.84
CA LYS A 40 12.29 -15.49 -15.82
C LYS A 40 12.22 -13.97 -15.66
N ARG A 41 11.03 -13.46 -15.35
CA ARG A 41 10.84 -12.03 -15.09
C ARG A 41 11.55 -11.63 -13.81
N VAL A 42 11.40 -12.42 -12.74
CA VAL A 42 12.09 -12.19 -11.47
C VAL A 42 13.60 -12.11 -11.67
N GLN A 43 14.19 -13.06 -12.41
CA GLN A 43 15.63 -13.02 -12.70
C GLN A 43 16.03 -11.75 -13.45
N GLY A 44 15.24 -11.36 -14.46
CA GLY A 44 15.48 -10.12 -15.20
C GLY A 44 15.42 -8.87 -14.32
N ASP A 45 14.39 -8.74 -13.48
CA ASP A 45 14.24 -7.58 -12.59
C ASP A 45 15.33 -7.59 -11.49
N VAL A 46 15.76 -8.76 -10.99
CA VAL A 46 16.88 -8.87 -10.04
C VAL A 46 18.20 -8.42 -10.69
N GLU A 47 18.48 -8.84 -11.92
CA GLU A 47 19.66 -8.40 -12.68
C GLU A 47 19.63 -6.87 -12.91
N ASP A 48 18.51 -6.33 -13.39
CA ASP A 48 18.34 -4.90 -13.67
C ASP A 48 18.41 -4.03 -12.40
N LEU A 49 17.80 -4.47 -11.30
CA LEU A 49 17.93 -3.81 -9.99
C LEU A 49 19.38 -3.85 -9.48
N SER A 50 20.10 -4.93 -9.74
CA SER A 50 21.50 -5.08 -9.32
C SER A 50 22.43 -4.10 -10.05
N ASP A 51 22.16 -3.81 -11.32
CA ASP A 51 22.90 -2.82 -12.10
C ASP A 51 22.77 -1.39 -11.53
N ALA A 52 21.73 -1.10 -10.75
CA ALA A 52 21.54 0.17 -10.07
C ALA A 52 22.27 0.27 -8.70
N LEU A 53 22.79 -0.83 -8.15
CA LEU A 53 23.46 -0.85 -6.84
C LEU A 53 24.68 0.10 -6.73
N PRO A 54 25.55 0.28 -7.76
CA PRO A 54 26.68 1.20 -7.66
C PRO A 54 26.32 2.66 -7.39
N TYR A 55 25.06 3.05 -7.65
CA TYR A 55 24.58 4.43 -7.52
C TYR A 55 23.57 4.63 -6.38
N THR A 56 23.24 3.56 -5.65
CA THR A 56 22.17 3.54 -4.67
C THR A 56 22.61 2.83 -3.38
N SER A 57 21.67 2.61 -2.45
CA SER A 57 21.98 1.96 -1.18
C SER A 57 22.28 0.47 -1.39
N GLN A 58 23.41 0.00 -0.86
CA GLN A 58 23.82 -1.40 -0.96
C GLN A 58 22.76 -2.32 -0.33
N LYS A 59 22.39 -3.37 -1.06
CA LYS A 59 21.32 -4.29 -0.68
C LYS A 59 21.59 -5.68 -1.27
N ASN A 60 21.21 -6.73 -0.54
CA ASN A 60 21.17 -8.08 -1.09
C ASN A 60 19.84 -8.29 -1.83
N ILE A 61 19.85 -8.28 -3.16
CA ILE A 61 18.68 -8.47 -4.03
C ILE A 61 18.78 -9.84 -4.70
N TYR A 62 17.71 -10.64 -4.67
CA TYR A 62 17.74 -12.01 -5.18
C TYR A 62 16.36 -12.52 -5.58
N ALA A 63 16.35 -13.50 -6.48
CA ALA A 63 15.16 -14.30 -6.78
C ALA A 63 14.92 -15.24 -5.59
N ALA A 64 13.77 -15.08 -4.93
CA ALA A 64 13.43 -15.79 -3.71
C ALA A 64 12.41 -16.91 -3.96
N SER A 65 12.27 -17.76 -2.95
CA SER A 65 11.25 -18.80 -2.84
C SER A 65 10.45 -18.61 -1.55
N TYR A 66 9.34 -19.33 -1.40
CA TYR A 66 8.57 -19.28 -0.14
C TYR A 66 9.37 -19.76 1.08
N GLU A 67 10.43 -20.58 0.90
CA GLU A 67 11.28 -20.99 2.02
C GLU A 67 12.05 -19.82 2.64
N ASP A 68 12.31 -18.77 1.87
CA ASP A 68 13.02 -17.56 2.32
C ASP A 68 12.13 -16.69 3.24
N CYS A 69 10.81 -16.84 3.15
CA CYS A 69 9.85 -16.11 3.97
C CYS A 69 10.12 -16.27 5.47
N LYS A 70 10.66 -17.41 5.94
CA LYS A 70 10.97 -17.62 7.37
C LYS A 70 11.96 -16.62 7.95
N TYR A 71 12.77 -15.96 7.10
CA TYR A 71 13.77 -14.97 7.51
C TYR A 71 13.32 -13.53 7.24
N ALA A 72 12.12 -13.34 6.68
CA ALA A 72 11.58 -12.03 6.36
C ALA A 72 11.11 -11.31 7.64
N ASP A 73 11.45 -10.03 7.74
CA ASP A 73 10.84 -9.14 8.73
C ASP A 73 9.46 -8.65 8.22
N ILE A 74 9.37 -8.42 6.90
CA ILE A 74 8.15 -7.99 6.22
C ILE A 74 7.97 -8.70 4.89
N ILE A 75 6.74 -9.13 4.62
CA ILE A 75 6.29 -9.64 3.33
C ILE A 75 5.35 -8.60 2.71
N VAL A 76 5.63 -8.17 1.49
CA VAL A 76 4.76 -7.26 0.73
C VAL A 76 4.12 -8.03 -0.41
N ILE A 77 2.79 -8.09 -0.43
CA ILE A 77 2.03 -8.84 -1.44
C ILE A 77 1.40 -7.88 -2.44
N THR A 78 1.92 -7.91 -3.66
CA THR A 78 1.44 -7.20 -4.84
C THR A 78 0.86 -8.15 -5.89
N ALA A 79 1.01 -9.47 -5.67
CA ALA A 79 0.50 -10.51 -6.54
C ALA A 79 -1.03 -10.53 -6.57
N GLY A 80 -1.58 -10.51 -7.77
CA GLY A 80 -3.01 -10.54 -8.02
C GLY A 80 -3.30 -10.29 -9.49
N ILE A 81 -4.53 -10.54 -9.89
CA ILE A 81 -4.98 -10.29 -11.25
C ILE A 81 -5.70 -8.94 -11.27
N ALA A 82 -5.43 -8.15 -12.31
CA ALA A 82 -6.14 -6.91 -12.57
C ALA A 82 -7.54 -7.17 -13.15
N GLN A 83 -8.49 -6.30 -12.83
CA GLN A 83 -9.84 -6.40 -13.38
C GLN A 83 -9.82 -6.29 -14.90
N LYS A 84 -10.42 -7.28 -15.58
CA LYS A 84 -10.60 -7.22 -17.04
C LYS A 84 -11.85 -6.41 -17.40
N PRO A 85 -11.89 -5.73 -18.57
CA PRO A 85 -13.10 -5.08 -19.06
C PRO A 85 -14.29 -6.05 -19.05
N GLY A 86 -15.41 -5.65 -18.44
CA GLY A 86 -16.63 -6.46 -18.32
C GLY A 86 -16.64 -7.48 -17.16
N GLN A 87 -15.54 -7.65 -16.42
CA GLN A 87 -15.50 -8.50 -15.22
C GLN A 87 -16.14 -7.79 -14.03
N THR A 88 -16.97 -8.48 -13.24
CA THR A 88 -17.56 -7.88 -12.03
C THR A 88 -16.56 -7.83 -10.88
N ARG A 89 -16.76 -6.91 -9.92
CA ARG A 89 -15.96 -6.85 -8.68
C ARG A 89 -15.96 -8.19 -7.93
N LEU A 90 -17.11 -8.86 -7.88
CA LEU A 90 -17.25 -10.15 -7.19
C LEU A 90 -16.45 -11.28 -7.88
N GLN A 91 -16.44 -11.31 -9.22
CA GLN A 91 -15.63 -12.27 -9.98
C GLN A 91 -14.14 -12.05 -9.78
N LEU A 92 -13.70 -10.79 -9.77
CA LEU A 92 -12.31 -10.43 -9.49
C LEU A 92 -11.91 -10.87 -8.09
N LEU A 93 -12.74 -10.55 -7.09
CA LEU A 93 -12.54 -10.93 -5.70
C LEU A 93 -12.40 -12.44 -5.55
N ALA A 94 -13.28 -13.24 -6.16
CA ALA A 94 -13.22 -14.70 -6.05
C ALA A 94 -11.89 -15.28 -6.57
N ILE A 95 -11.36 -14.73 -7.67
CA ILE A 95 -10.08 -15.15 -8.25
C ILE A 95 -8.93 -14.74 -7.33
N ASN A 96 -8.87 -13.46 -6.93
CA ASN A 96 -7.78 -12.96 -6.09
C ASN A 96 -7.82 -13.57 -4.69
N ALA A 97 -8.99 -13.90 -4.15
CA ALA A 97 -9.12 -14.61 -2.88
C ALA A 97 -8.49 -16.02 -2.94
N LYS A 98 -8.69 -16.75 -4.05
CA LYS A 98 -8.05 -18.06 -4.23
C LYS A 98 -6.53 -17.94 -4.27
N ILE A 99 -6.01 -16.99 -5.06
CA ILE A 99 -4.57 -16.72 -5.16
C ILE A 99 -4.00 -16.33 -3.79
N MET A 100 -4.70 -15.44 -3.07
CA MET A 100 -4.26 -14.95 -1.77
C MET A 100 -4.22 -16.05 -0.70
N LYS A 101 -5.20 -16.97 -0.68
CA LYS A 101 -5.19 -18.15 0.21
C LYS A 101 -3.96 -19.02 -0.05
N GLU A 102 -3.66 -19.30 -1.31
CA GLU A 102 -2.51 -20.12 -1.69
C GLU A 102 -1.18 -19.45 -1.30
N ILE A 103 -1.01 -18.17 -1.61
CA ILE A 103 0.15 -17.37 -1.19
C ILE A 103 0.29 -17.40 0.35
N THR A 104 -0.79 -17.14 1.08
CA THR A 104 -0.78 -17.10 2.54
C THR A 104 -0.41 -18.45 3.13
N HIS A 105 -0.96 -19.55 2.60
CA HIS A 105 -0.61 -20.89 3.04
C HIS A 105 0.88 -21.19 2.84
N ASN A 106 1.44 -20.87 1.67
CA ASN A 106 2.86 -21.09 1.38
C ASN A 106 3.78 -20.22 2.25
N ILE A 107 3.39 -18.95 2.50
CA ILE A 107 4.09 -18.08 3.45
C ILE A 107 4.13 -18.74 4.83
N MET A 108 2.97 -19.15 5.37
CA MET A 108 2.90 -19.67 6.73
C MET A 108 3.58 -21.04 6.86
N ALA A 109 3.53 -21.87 5.82
CA ALA A 109 4.23 -23.16 5.78
C ALA A 109 5.76 -23.02 5.91
N SER A 110 6.33 -21.86 5.56
CA SER A 110 7.77 -21.59 5.75
C SER A 110 8.17 -21.41 7.22
N GLY A 111 7.21 -21.14 8.11
CA GLY A 111 7.48 -20.74 9.50
C GLY A 111 7.62 -19.22 9.70
N PHE A 112 7.15 -18.42 8.74
CA PHE A 112 7.13 -16.96 8.85
C PHE A 112 6.39 -16.46 10.09
N ASN A 113 6.94 -15.43 10.74
CA ASN A 113 6.34 -14.77 11.91
C ASN A 113 6.70 -13.26 11.95
N GLY A 114 6.67 -12.60 10.79
CA GLY A 114 6.92 -11.17 10.64
C GLY A 114 5.63 -10.39 10.42
N PHE A 115 5.72 -9.36 9.58
CA PHE A 115 4.60 -8.50 9.18
C PHE A 115 4.21 -8.71 7.72
N ILE A 116 2.91 -8.71 7.40
CA ILE A 116 2.40 -8.79 6.03
C ILE A 116 1.73 -7.48 5.65
N LEU A 117 2.19 -6.88 4.55
CA LEU A 117 1.59 -5.72 3.91
C LEU A 117 0.92 -6.15 2.60
N VAL A 118 -0.41 -6.05 2.52
CA VAL A 118 -1.18 -6.40 1.32
C VAL A 118 -1.44 -5.16 0.48
N ALA A 119 -1.16 -5.22 -0.81
CA ALA A 119 -1.44 -4.15 -1.78
C ALA A 119 -2.39 -4.59 -2.90
N SER A 120 -2.61 -5.90 -3.06
CA SER A 120 -3.47 -6.46 -4.09
C SER A 120 -4.93 -6.06 -3.88
N ASN A 121 -5.64 -5.78 -4.97
CA ASN A 121 -7.03 -5.35 -4.91
C ASN A 121 -8.03 -6.52 -4.96
N PRO A 122 -9.19 -6.41 -4.28
CA PRO A 122 -9.58 -5.32 -3.37
C PRO A 122 -8.88 -5.43 -2.00
N VAL A 123 -8.10 -4.40 -1.63
CA VAL A 123 -7.09 -4.50 -0.57
C VAL A 123 -7.67 -4.75 0.82
N ASP A 124 -8.75 -4.09 1.20
CA ASP A 124 -9.35 -4.24 2.53
C ASP A 124 -9.86 -5.68 2.77
N VAL A 125 -10.51 -6.26 1.75
CA VAL A 125 -11.06 -7.63 1.82
C VAL A 125 -9.94 -8.67 1.77
N LEU A 126 -8.92 -8.45 0.94
CA LEU A 126 -7.80 -9.39 0.86
C LEU A 126 -6.90 -9.32 2.09
N ALA A 127 -6.73 -8.17 2.73
CA ALA A 127 -6.02 -8.05 4.00
C ALA A 127 -6.74 -8.81 5.12
N GLU A 128 -8.07 -8.69 5.22
CA GLU A 128 -8.88 -9.47 6.16
C GLU A 128 -8.75 -10.98 5.90
N LEU A 129 -8.76 -11.40 4.63
CA LEU A 129 -8.57 -12.80 4.27
C LEU A 129 -7.17 -13.31 4.68
N VAL A 130 -6.11 -12.54 4.42
CA VAL A 130 -4.75 -12.90 4.85
C VAL A 130 -4.68 -13.03 6.37
N LEU A 131 -5.30 -12.12 7.12
CA LEU A 131 -5.34 -12.21 8.58
C LEU A 131 -5.99 -13.52 9.04
N GLN A 132 -7.15 -13.86 8.48
CA GLN A 132 -7.88 -15.08 8.83
C GLN A 132 -7.12 -16.36 8.47
N GLU A 133 -6.51 -16.40 7.28
CA GLU A 133 -5.80 -17.59 6.77
C GLU A 133 -4.40 -17.75 7.38
N SER A 134 -3.75 -16.64 7.76
CA SER A 134 -2.40 -16.69 8.36
C SER A 134 -2.42 -17.08 9.83
N GLY A 135 -3.49 -16.73 10.56
CA GLY A 135 -3.54 -16.89 12.02
C GLY A 135 -2.58 -15.98 12.79
N LEU A 136 -1.98 -14.98 12.12
CA LEU A 136 -1.15 -13.98 12.75
C LEU A 136 -1.99 -13.01 13.60
N ALA A 137 -1.34 -12.25 14.49
CA ALA A 137 -2.03 -11.22 15.25
C ALA A 137 -2.50 -10.08 14.34
N ARG A 138 -3.60 -9.41 14.69
CA ARG A 138 -4.17 -8.32 13.86
C ARG A 138 -3.25 -7.15 13.57
N ASN A 139 -2.23 -6.93 14.40
CA ASN A 139 -1.21 -5.89 14.19
C ASN A 139 -0.03 -6.37 13.31
N GLN A 140 -0.04 -7.62 12.84
CA GLN A 140 0.96 -8.19 11.93
C GLN A 140 0.46 -8.28 10.49
N VAL A 141 -0.81 -8.03 10.20
CA VAL A 141 -1.35 -8.05 8.83
C VAL A 141 -2.11 -6.76 8.58
N LEU A 142 -1.59 -5.92 7.68
CA LEU A 142 -2.25 -4.68 7.27
C LEU A 142 -2.38 -4.64 5.75
N GLY A 143 -3.43 -3.98 5.26
CA GLY A 143 -3.53 -3.59 3.87
C GLY A 143 -3.03 -2.17 3.66
N SER A 144 -2.54 -1.85 2.46
CA SER A 144 -2.14 -0.48 2.11
C SER A 144 -3.30 0.51 2.21
N GLY A 145 -4.54 0.01 2.09
CA GLY A 145 -5.76 0.79 2.25
C GLY A 145 -5.75 2.08 1.42
N THR A 146 -6.24 3.15 2.05
CA THR A 146 -6.29 4.50 1.50
C THR A 146 -5.01 5.32 1.75
N ALA A 147 -3.86 4.69 2.00
CA ALA A 147 -2.60 5.40 2.21
C ALA A 147 -2.20 6.25 0.99
N LEU A 148 -2.38 5.70 -0.22
CA LEU A 148 -2.15 6.44 -1.47
C LEU A 148 -3.17 7.56 -1.66
N ASP A 149 -4.45 7.30 -1.38
CA ASP A 149 -5.51 8.29 -1.56
C ASP A 149 -5.35 9.45 -0.58
N SER A 150 -4.87 9.17 0.64
CA SER A 150 -4.43 10.20 1.60
C SER A 150 -3.23 11.01 1.07
N ALA A 151 -2.26 10.37 0.41
CA ALA A 151 -1.14 11.07 -0.22
C ALA A 151 -1.58 11.93 -1.42
N ARG A 152 -2.56 11.46 -2.19
CA ARG A 152 -3.20 12.21 -3.28
C ARG A 152 -3.99 13.40 -2.76
N LEU A 153 -4.74 13.24 -1.67
CA LEU A 153 -5.43 14.34 -1.00
C LEU A 153 -4.46 15.45 -0.61
N ARG A 154 -3.35 15.08 0.03
CA ARG A 154 -2.31 16.04 0.41
C ARG A 154 -1.69 16.75 -0.80
N SER A 155 -1.48 16.01 -1.89
CA SER A 155 -0.93 16.55 -3.13
C SER A 155 -1.90 17.51 -3.82
N GLU A 156 -3.18 17.16 -3.90
CA GLU A 156 -4.22 17.99 -4.51
C GLU A 156 -4.42 19.30 -3.74
N ILE A 157 -4.48 19.23 -2.41
CA ILE A 157 -4.53 20.42 -1.54
C ILE A 157 -3.25 21.26 -1.73
N GLY A 158 -2.08 20.62 -1.75
CA GLY A 158 -0.79 21.28 -1.96
C GLY A 158 -0.76 22.07 -3.27
N LEU A 159 -1.18 21.45 -4.37
CA LEU A 159 -1.29 22.09 -5.68
C LEU A 159 -2.29 23.26 -5.67
N ARG A 160 -3.48 23.04 -5.08
CA ARG A 160 -4.57 24.02 -5.08
C ARG A 160 -4.24 25.30 -4.31
N TYR A 161 -3.56 25.18 -3.18
CA TYR A 161 -3.19 26.30 -2.33
C TYR A 161 -1.73 26.73 -2.50
N ASN A 162 -1.02 26.15 -3.47
CA ASN A 162 0.39 26.43 -3.77
C ASN A 162 1.29 26.32 -2.53
N VAL A 163 1.16 25.20 -1.83
CA VAL A 163 1.96 24.84 -0.65
C VAL A 163 2.60 23.48 -0.84
N ASP A 164 3.66 23.22 -0.09
CA ASP A 164 4.29 21.90 -0.06
C ASP A 164 3.32 20.86 0.53
N ALA A 165 3.04 19.78 -0.19
CA ALA A 165 2.17 18.69 0.28
C ALA A 165 2.64 18.07 1.60
N ARG A 166 3.93 18.21 1.94
CA ARG A 166 4.50 17.74 3.22
C ARG A 166 3.95 18.46 4.44
N ILE A 167 3.51 19.73 4.30
CA ILE A 167 2.87 20.49 5.37
C ILE A 167 1.34 20.31 5.43
N VAL A 168 0.77 19.60 4.46
CA VAL A 168 -0.64 19.22 4.47
C VAL A 168 -0.77 17.92 5.24
N HIS A 169 -1.67 17.90 6.22
CA HIS A 169 -2.03 16.72 6.99
C HIS A 169 -3.52 16.45 6.79
N GLY A 170 -3.86 15.24 6.39
CA GLY A 170 -5.23 14.84 6.09
C GLY A 170 -5.27 13.38 5.68
N TYR A 171 -6.42 12.75 5.89
CA TYR A 171 -6.63 11.32 5.68
C TYR A 171 -7.90 11.07 4.88
N ILE A 172 -7.81 10.10 3.97
CA ILE A 172 -8.97 9.42 3.38
C ILE A 172 -9.19 8.15 4.22
N MET A 173 -10.42 7.87 4.63
CA MET A 173 -10.82 6.67 5.39
C MET A 173 -11.96 5.92 4.68
N GLY A 174 -12.26 4.71 5.15
CA GLY A 174 -13.29 3.85 4.58
C GLY A 174 -12.71 2.68 3.76
N GLU A 175 -13.54 2.05 2.93
CA GLU A 175 -13.06 1.09 1.93
C GLU A 175 -12.23 1.83 0.88
N HIS A 176 -11.07 1.30 0.49
CA HIS A 176 -10.33 1.79 -0.66
C HIS A 176 -11.16 1.60 -1.93
N GLY A 177 -11.62 2.71 -2.51
CA GLY A 177 -12.50 2.70 -3.68
C GLY A 177 -13.59 3.75 -3.59
N ASP A 178 -14.75 3.47 -4.20
CA ASP A 178 -15.78 4.49 -4.45
C ASP A 178 -16.44 5.02 -3.17
N SER A 179 -16.43 4.23 -2.09
CA SER A 179 -17.03 4.58 -0.80
C SER A 179 -16.08 5.26 0.18
N GLU A 180 -14.82 5.50 -0.22
CA GLU A 180 -13.86 6.25 0.58
C GLU A 180 -14.29 7.72 0.77
N PHE A 181 -13.88 8.30 1.91
CA PHE A 181 -14.22 9.67 2.26
C PHE A 181 -13.06 10.41 2.95
N PRO A 182 -12.88 11.72 2.66
CA PRO A 182 -11.94 12.57 3.37
C PRO A 182 -12.43 12.95 4.77
N VAL A 183 -11.51 12.98 5.72
CA VAL A 183 -11.79 13.42 7.09
C VAL A 183 -11.46 14.92 7.24
N TRP A 184 -12.38 15.77 6.76
CA TRP A 184 -12.17 17.22 6.68
C TRP A 184 -11.91 17.88 8.04
N ASP A 185 -12.59 17.41 9.09
CA ASP A 185 -12.46 17.97 10.45
C ASP A 185 -11.04 17.89 11.02
N TYR A 186 -10.25 16.93 10.54
CA TYR A 186 -8.86 16.72 10.96
C TYR A 186 -7.84 17.11 9.88
N THR A 187 -8.32 17.61 8.73
CA THR A 187 -7.46 18.05 7.64
C THR A 187 -6.96 19.47 7.90
N ASN A 188 -5.66 19.69 7.80
CA ASN A 188 -5.02 20.98 8.06
C ASN A 188 -3.80 21.24 7.14
N ILE A 189 -3.46 22.52 6.99
CA ILE A 189 -2.26 22.99 6.30
C ILE A 189 -1.41 23.75 7.30
N GLY A 190 -0.24 23.19 7.65
CA GLY A 190 0.67 23.78 8.64
C GLY A 190 0.04 23.96 10.02
N GLY A 191 -0.88 23.07 10.41
CA GLY A 191 -1.61 23.13 11.68
C GLY A 191 -2.89 23.97 11.65
N LYS A 192 -3.15 24.76 10.60
CA LYS A 192 -4.41 25.51 10.46
C LYS A 192 -5.47 24.63 9.78
N PRO A 193 -6.67 24.43 10.40
CA PRO A 193 -7.74 23.61 9.82
C PRO A 193 -8.10 24.03 8.40
N ILE A 194 -8.40 23.07 7.53
CA ILE A 194 -8.73 23.33 6.12
C ILE A 194 -10.00 24.18 5.99
N LEU A 195 -10.96 24.00 6.90
CA LEU A 195 -12.20 24.79 6.95
C LEU A 195 -11.94 26.27 7.30
N ASP A 196 -10.81 26.59 7.94
CA ASP A 196 -10.39 27.98 8.19
C ASP A 196 -9.54 28.56 7.06
N TRP A 197 -9.07 27.69 6.14
CA TRP A 197 -8.35 28.07 4.93
C TRP A 197 -9.28 28.43 3.79
N ILE A 198 -10.41 27.72 3.67
CA ILE A 198 -11.37 27.90 2.59
C ILE A 198 -12.49 28.86 3.02
N PRO A 199 -12.74 29.95 2.27
CA PRO A 199 -13.90 30.82 2.51
C PRO A 199 -15.20 30.02 2.59
N LYS A 200 -16.08 30.33 3.55
CA LYS A 200 -17.29 29.54 3.83
C LYS A 200 -18.18 29.32 2.61
N ASP A 201 -18.31 30.33 1.76
CA ASP A 201 -19.08 30.30 0.51
C ASP A 201 -18.48 29.40 -0.58
N ARG A 202 -17.23 28.96 -0.41
CA ARG A 202 -16.53 28.02 -1.31
C ARG A 202 -16.40 26.61 -0.75
N GLN A 203 -16.75 26.36 0.50
CA GLN A 203 -16.54 25.04 1.11
C GLN A 203 -17.42 23.97 0.42
N ASP A 204 -18.67 24.31 0.10
CA ASP A 204 -19.62 23.42 -0.56
C ASP A 204 -19.24 23.10 -2.02
N THR A 205 -18.28 23.82 -2.61
CA THR A 205 -17.77 23.58 -3.97
C THR A 205 -16.39 22.97 -3.96
N ASP A 206 -15.47 23.52 -3.16
CA ASP A 206 -14.06 23.16 -3.20
C ASP A 206 -13.81 21.79 -2.56
N LEU A 207 -14.44 21.49 -1.42
CA LEU A 207 -14.22 20.22 -0.73
C LEU A 207 -14.72 19.01 -1.55
N PRO A 208 -15.94 19.03 -2.13
CA PRO A 208 -16.38 17.94 -3.01
C PRO A 208 -15.51 17.79 -4.26
N ASP A 209 -15.07 18.89 -4.89
CA ASP A 209 -14.20 18.82 -6.07
C ASP A 209 -12.81 18.23 -5.74
N ILE A 210 -12.22 18.56 -4.58
CA ILE A 210 -10.98 17.90 -4.11
C ILE A 210 -11.24 16.40 -3.93
N SER A 211 -12.31 16.04 -3.23
CA SER A 211 -12.64 14.64 -2.95
C SER A 211 -12.82 13.83 -4.24
N GLU A 212 -13.53 14.38 -5.21
CA GLU A 212 -13.80 13.72 -6.48
C GLU A 212 -12.53 13.55 -7.31
N ARG A 213 -11.65 14.55 -7.34
CA ARG A 213 -10.34 14.46 -8.02
C ARG A 213 -9.44 13.39 -7.42
N VAL A 214 -9.42 13.25 -6.09
CA VAL A 214 -8.66 12.22 -5.40
C VAL A 214 -9.19 10.83 -5.77
N LYS A 215 -10.50 10.62 -5.62
CA LYS A 215 -11.20 9.36 -5.90
C LYS A 215 -11.02 8.91 -7.35
N THR A 216 -11.10 9.84 -8.30
CA THR A 216 -10.99 9.54 -9.74
C THR A 216 -9.57 9.56 -10.29
N ALA A 217 -8.56 9.91 -9.48
CA ALA A 217 -7.17 10.05 -9.93
C ALA A 217 -6.62 8.77 -10.59
N ALA A 218 -6.96 7.60 -10.05
CA ALA A 218 -6.52 6.33 -10.60
C ALA A 218 -7.02 6.12 -12.03
N TYR A 219 -8.31 6.38 -12.29
CA TYR A 219 -8.92 6.25 -13.61
C TYR A 219 -8.26 7.18 -14.62
N GLY A 220 -8.06 8.45 -14.26
CA GLY A 220 -7.42 9.43 -15.14
C GLY A 220 -5.95 9.09 -15.47
N ILE A 221 -5.22 8.42 -14.58
CA ILE A 221 -3.87 7.93 -14.86
C ILE A 221 -3.90 6.71 -15.78
N ILE A 222 -4.79 5.76 -15.50
CA ILE A 222 -4.94 4.52 -16.29
C ILE A 222 -5.35 4.86 -17.73
N GLU A 223 -6.28 5.79 -17.91
CA GLU A 223 -6.70 6.25 -19.24
C GLU A 223 -5.52 6.81 -20.06
N LYS A 224 -4.61 7.53 -19.41
CA LYS A 224 -3.48 8.22 -20.08
C LYS A 224 -2.25 7.33 -20.32
N LYS A 225 -1.94 6.39 -19.41
CA LYS A 225 -0.72 5.56 -19.49
C LYS A 225 -0.93 4.05 -19.39
N GLY A 226 -2.17 3.59 -19.33
CA GLY A 226 -2.56 2.17 -19.27
C GLY A 226 -2.54 1.52 -17.88
N ALA A 227 -1.81 2.09 -16.91
CA ALA A 227 -1.73 1.54 -15.54
C ALA A 227 -1.33 2.63 -14.52
N THR A 228 -1.44 2.37 -13.22
CA THR A 228 -0.90 3.23 -12.15
C THR A 228 -0.08 2.39 -11.17
N PHE A 229 1.13 2.83 -10.85
CA PHE A 229 2.07 2.03 -10.05
C PHE A 229 3.08 2.86 -9.24
N TYR A 230 3.55 4.00 -9.75
CA TYR A 230 4.53 4.83 -9.00
C TYR A 230 4.00 5.33 -7.65
N GLY A 231 2.76 5.85 -7.60
CA GLY A 231 2.19 6.36 -6.36
C GLY A 231 2.01 5.27 -5.29
N ILE A 232 1.50 4.11 -5.69
CA ILE A 232 1.32 2.98 -4.77
C ILE A 232 2.68 2.41 -4.35
N ALA A 233 3.65 2.28 -5.26
CA ALA A 233 5.00 1.83 -4.93
C ALA A 233 5.69 2.75 -3.89
N ALA A 234 5.55 4.07 -4.04
CA ALA A 234 6.05 5.04 -3.06
C ALA A 234 5.31 4.92 -1.71
N SER A 235 4.00 4.67 -1.73
CA SER A 235 3.20 4.46 -0.52
C SER A 235 3.62 3.20 0.22
N LEU A 236 3.77 2.07 -0.48
CA LEU A 236 4.28 0.81 0.07
C LEU A 236 5.68 0.99 0.65
N THR A 237 6.57 1.69 -0.07
CA THR A 237 7.94 1.97 0.41
C THR A 237 7.92 2.79 1.71
N ARG A 238 7.04 3.79 1.82
CA ARG A 238 6.90 4.60 3.04
C ARG A 238 6.38 3.78 4.21
N LEU A 239 5.40 2.89 3.98
CA LEU A 239 4.84 1.99 4.99
C LEU A 239 5.89 0.96 5.45
N THR A 240 6.59 0.33 4.51
CA THR A 240 7.70 -0.58 4.81
C THR A 240 8.78 0.12 5.64
N SER A 241 9.19 1.33 5.25
CA SER A 241 10.17 2.12 6.00
C SER A 241 9.71 2.42 7.42
N ALA A 242 8.44 2.81 7.61
CA ALA A 242 7.88 3.08 8.93
C ALA A 242 7.94 1.84 9.84
N PHE A 243 7.63 0.67 9.29
CA PHE A 243 7.70 -0.59 10.02
C PHE A 243 9.14 -0.98 10.35
N LEU A 244 10.04 -0.94 9.36
CA LEU A 244 11.43 -1.36 9.54
C LEU A 244 12.20 -0.50 10.54
N ASN A 245 11.88 0.80 10.60
CA ASN A 245 12.56 1.77 11.45
C ASN A 245 11.87 2.04 12.81
N ASP A 246 10.72 1.41 13.09
CA ASP A 246 9.86 1.74 14.25
C ASP A 246 9.54 3.25 14.33
N ASP A 247 9.17 3.85 13.20
CA ASP A 247 8.90 5.30 13.11
C ASP A 247 7.75 5.76 14.02
N ARG A 248 6.84 4.83 14.38
CA ARG A 248 5.55 5.13 15.05
C ARG A 248 4.77 6.23 14.34
N ALA A 249 4.90 6.26 13.01
CA ALA A 249 4.19 7.17 12.14
C ALA A 249 2.78 6.64 11.86
N ALA A 250 1.84 7.57 11.70
CA ALA A 250 0.44 7.24 11.55
C ALA A 250 -0.03 7.33 10.09
N PHE A 251 -0.77 6.32 9.64
CA PHE A 251 -1.23 6.14 8.26
C PHE A 251 -2.69 5.70 8.21
N ALA A 252 -3.38 6.03 7.11
CA ALA A 252 -4.66 5.42 6.81
C ALA A 252 -4.42 4.07 6.11
N MET A 253 -4.70 2.96 6.78
CA MET A 253 -4.41 1.60 6.31
C MET A 253 -5.59 0.68 6.61
N SER A 254 -5.72 -0.41 5.85
CA SER A 254 -6.71 -1.46 6.13
C SER A 254 -6.27 -2.20 7.40
N VAL A 255 -7.05 -2.07 8.49
CA VAL A 255 -6.73 -2.69 9.78
C VAL A 255 -7.96 -3.37 10.37
N HIS A 256 -7.78 -4.54 10.98
CA HIS A 256 -8.88 -5.28 11.59
C HIS A 256 -9.43 -4.57 12.85
N LEU A 257 -10.74 -4.30 12.83
CA LEU A 257 -11.45 -3.62 13.91
C LEU A 257 -12.16 -4.62 14.84
N GLU A 258 -12.09 -4.35 16.14
CA GLU A 258 -12.64 -5.12 17.26
C GLU A 258 -13.52 -4.23 18.16
N GLY A 259 -14.18 -3.21 17.59
CA GLY A 259 -15.07 -2.29 18.28
C GLY A 259 -14.76 -0.81 18.00
N GLU A 260 -13.60 -0.51 17.43
CA GLU A 260 -13.25 0.83 16.98
C GLU A 260 -14.30 1.34 15.97
N TYR A 261 -14.71 2.61 16.11
CA TYR A 261 -15.78 3.23 15.31
C TYR A 261 -17.14 2.48 15.35
N GLY A 262 -17.35 1.59 16.32
CA GLY A 262 -18.54 0.75 16.40
C GLY A 262 -18.57 -0.40 15.39
N LEU A 263 -17.43 -0.71 14.76
CA LEU A 263 -17.28 -1.77 13.75
C LEU A 263 -16.49 -2.96 14.33
N SER A 264 -16.80 -4.17 13.88
CA SER A 264 -16.09 -5.38 14.29
C SER A 264 -16.07 -6.41 13.17
N GLY A 265 -14.98 -7.17 13.06
CA GLY A 265 -14.86 -8.25 12.08
C GLY A 265 -14.66 -7.77 10.63
N VAL A 266 -14.15 -6.55 10.46
CA VAL A 266 -13.89 -5.93 9.16
C VAL A 266 -12.56 -5.17 9.20
N SER A 267 -11.90 -5.03 8.04
CA SER A 267 -10.63 -4.32 7.88
C SER A 267 -10.68 -3.09 6.96
N PRO A 268 -11.57 -2.09 7.20
CA PRO A 268 -11.57 -0.87 6.40
C PRO A 268 -10.31 -0.05 6.66
N SER A 269 -10.06 0.94 5.80
CA SER A 269 -8.97 1.88 5.99
C SER A 269 -9.28 2.88 7.09
N VAL A 270 -8.47 2.88 8.14
CA VAL A 270 -8.56 3.86 9.24
C VAL A 270 -7.18 4.43 9.55
N TYR A 271 -7.18 5.67 10.04
CA TYR A 271 -5.97 6.31 10.56
C TYR A 271 -5.53 5.61 11.86
N ARG A 272 -4.31 5.07 11.87
CA ARG A 272 -3.68 4.46 13.05
C ARG A 272 -2.17 4.69 13.06
#